data_AF-A0AAV4JH46-F1
#
_entry.id   AF-A0AAV4JH46-F1
#
_cell.length_a   1.000
_cell.length_b   1.000
_cell.length_c   1.000
_cell.angle_alpha   90.00
_cell.angle_beta   90.00
_cell.angle_gamma   90.00
#
_symmetry.space_group_name_H-M   'P 1'
#
loop_
_entity.id
_entity.type
_entity.pdbx_description
1 polymer ?
#
loop_
_entity_poly.entity_id
_entity_poly.type
_entity_poly.pdbx_seq_one_letter_code
_entity_poly.pdbx_strand_id
1 'polypeptide(L)'
;MDIDEMKTEATEFPPRSATQPRQASIRDVLLGKSKSEKGELLVLQFPDTLPGLPVPARDSVRPGTSTGVAQDELCERVEACKLKDCPEGFMGKLRLRRSGKVELVLGDNVLEVLPGLSVNFHQELVSVRTDECQGQMVALGPVDHKFVVTPDYNYLISQANAYS
;
A
#
# COMPACT_ATOMS: atom_id res chain seq x y z
N MET A 1 46.40 41.33 -32.42
CA MET A 1 45.55 40.14 -32.20
C MET A 1 45.72 39.85 -30.74
N ASP A 2 44.94 40.54 -29.94
CA ASP A 2 45.04 40.55 -28.49
C ASP A 2 43.83 39.77 -28.00
N ILE A 3 44.09 38.62 -27.38
CA ILE A 3 43.07 37.73 -26.86
C ILE A 3 42.73 38.27 -25.48
N ASP A 4 41.57 38.92 -25.38
CA ASP A 4 41.03 39.39 -24.12
C ASP A 4 40.59 38.17 -23.29
N GLU A 5 41.18 38.03 -22.11
CA GLU A 5 41.00 36.91 -21.20
C GLU A 5 39.65 37.07 -20.45
N MET A 6 38.63 36.35 -20.89
CA MET A 6 37.34 36.32 -20.19
C MET A 6 37.49 35.60 -18.84
N LYS A 7 37.55 36.40 -17.77
CA LYS A 7 37.51 35.96 -16.38
C LYS A 7 36.20 35.20 -16.10
N THR A 8 36.32 33.90 -15.85
CA THR A 8 35.22 33.04 -15.43
C THR A 8 34.78 33.42 -14.01
N GLU A 9 33.64 34.08 -13.88
CA GLU A 9 33.02 34.35 -12.59
C GLU A 9 32.24 33.10 -12.16
N ALA A 10 32.87 32.27 -11.33
CA ALA A 10 32.20 31.15 -10.68
C ALA A 10 31.12 31.70 -9.75
N THR A 11 29.85 31.56 -10.15
CA THR A 11 28.71 31.84 -9.27
C THR A 11 28.67 30.77 -8.19
N GLU A 12 29.27 31.06 -7.05
CA GLU A 12 29.24 30.20 -5.88
C GLU A 12 27.80 30.20 -5.31
N PHE A 13 27.07 29.11 -5.55
CA PHE A 13 25.74 28.93 -4.96
C PHE A 13 25.88 28.82 -3.44
N PRO A 14 25.11 29.59 -2.65
CA PRO A 14 25.16 29.47 -1.20
C PRO A 14 24.83 28.03 -0.79
N PRO A 15 25.49 27.47 0.25
CA PRO A 15 25.17 26.14 0.71
C PRO A 15 23.70 26.12 1.11
N ARG A 16 22.91 25.28 0.43
CA ARG A 16 21.52 25.00 0.82
C ARG A 16 21.57 24.48 2.26
N SER A 17 21.24 25.32 3.23
CA SER A 17 20.75 24.89 4.53
C SER A 17 19.36 24.29 4.32
N ALA A 18 19.30 23.14 3.66
CA ALA A 18 18.10 22.37 3.50
C ALA A 18 17.78 21.74 4.86
N THR A 19 17.08 22.49 5.72
CA THR A 19 16.25 21.87 6.75
C THR A 19 15.12 21.17 6.00
N GLN A 20 15.40 19.98 5.46
CA GLN A 20 14.34 19.13 4.90
C GLN A 20 13.33 18.90 6.00
N PRO A 21 12.02 19.14 5.77
CA PRO A 21 11.01 18.77 6.74
C PRO A 21 11.17 17.27 7.00
N ARG A 22 11.46 16.92 8.26
CA ARG A 22 11.63 15.52 8.67
C ARG A 22 10.35 14.79 8.29
N GLN A 23 10.44 13.82 7.39
CA GLN A 23 9.28 13.00 7.02
C GLN A 23 8.67 12.42 8.30
N ALA A 24 7.36 12.61 8.48
CA ALA A 24 6.66 12.12 9.66
C ALA A 24 6.83 10.61 9.78
N SER A 25 7.08 10.10 10.99
CA SER A 25 7.17 8.66 11.17
C SER A 25 5.81 8.02 10.97
N ILE A 26 5.76 6.77 10.49
CA ILE A 26 4.51 6.01 10.35
C ILE A 26 3.65 6.05 11.63
N ARG A 27 4.30 6.06 12.79
CA ARG A 27 3.63 6.18 14.09
C ARG A 27 2.94 7.51 14.27
N ASP A 28 3.59 8.61 13.91
CA ASP A 28 3.05 9.95 14.08
C ASP A 28 1.85 10.17 13.16
N VAL A 29 1.92 9.65 11.93
CA VAL A 29 0.83 9.67 10.96
C VAL A 29 -0.37 8.88 11.50
N LEU A 30 -0.17 7.63 11.92
CA LEU A 30 -1.27 6.77 12.39
C LEU A 30 -1.87 7.20 13.73
N LEU A 31 -1.10 7.87 14.58
CA LEU A 31 -1.60 8.46 15.82
C LEU A 31 -2.32 9.81 15.60
N GLY A 32 -2.43 10.27 14.35
CA GLY A 32 -3.15 11.49 14.00
C GLY A 32 -2.57 12.74 14.66
N LYS A 33 -1.24 12.80 14.82
CA LYS A 33 -0.59 13.99 15.38
C LYS A 33 -0.67 15.20 14.46
N SER A 34 -0.86 14.98 13.16
CA SER A 34 -1.25 15.97 12.16
C SER A 34 -2.78 16.05 12.11
N LYS A 35 -3.36 16.91 12.97
CA LYS A 35 -4.81 17.12 13.00
C LYS A 35 -5.24 18.07 11.88
N SER A 36 -5.56 17.52 10.71
CA SER A 36 -6.35 18.22 9.70
C SER A 36 -7.84 18.04 10.00
N GLU A 37 -8.63 19.13 9.99
CA GLU A 37 -10.09 19.08 10.16
C GLU A 37 -10.80 18.23 9.08
N LYS A 38 -10.16 18.08 7.91
CA LYS A 38 -10.69 17.32 6.77
C LYS A 38 -10.23 15.85 6.74
N GLY A 39 -9.44 15.42 7.73
CA GLY A 39 -8.72 14.15 7.67
C GLY A 39 -7.55 14.18 6.69
N GLU A 40 -6.81 13.09 6.63
CA GLU A 40 -5.64 12.91 5.74
C GLU A 40 -5.85 11.66 4.89
N LEU A 41 -5.48 11.73 3.61
CA LEU A 41 -5.55 10.59 2.70
C LEU A 41 -4.25 9.79 2.78
N LEU A 42 -4.41 8.47 2.97
CA LEU A 42 -3.32 7.51 3.03
C LEU A 42 -3.45 6.53 1.87
N VAL A 43 -2.31 6.17 1.27
CA VAL A 43 -2.26 5.05 0.30
C VAL A 43 -1.62 3.85 0.97
N LEU A 44 -2.33 2.72 0.98
CA LEU A 44 -1.80 1.44 1.40
C LEU A 44 -1.68 0.53 0.19
N GLN A 45 -0.45 0.09 -0.11
CA GLN A 45 -0.19 -0.94 -1.09
C GLN A 45 -0.27 -2.30 -0.40
N PHE A 46 -1.23 -3.11 -0.81
CA PHE A 46 -1.39 -4.49 -0.33
C PHE A 46 -0.64 -5.48 -1.21
N PRO A 47 -0.35 -6.69 -0.70
CA PRO A 47 0.03 -7.82 -1.55
C PRO A 47 -1.08 -8.14 -2.55
N ASP A 48 -0.72 -8.77 -3.67
CA ASP A 48 -1.68 -9.15 -4.73
C ASP A 48 -2.76 -10.13 -4.24
N THR A 49 -2.42 -10.90 -3.20
CA THR A 49 -3.31 -11.87 -2.55
C THR A 49 -3.39 -11.57 -1.06
N LEU A 50 -4.60 -11.48 -0.54
CA LEU A 50 -4.84 -11.19 0.86
C LEU A 50 -5.11 -12.50 1.63
N PRO A 51 -4.22 -12.88 2.57
CA PRO A 51 -4.40 -14.11 3.32
C PRO A 51 -5.47 -13.95 4.41
N GLY A 52 -6.28 -14.99 4.63
CA GLY A 52 -7.24 -15.04 5.76
C GLY A 52 -8.59 -14.37 5.53
N LEU A 53 -8.88 -13.91 4.32
CA LEU A 53 -10.22 -13.44 3.95
C LEU A 53 -11.02 -14.57 3.29
N PRO A 54 -12.33 -14.65 3.56
CA PRO A 54 -13.17 -15.65 2.93
C PRO A 54 -13.16 -15.42 1.42
N VAL A 55 -12.86 -16.49 0.70
CA VAL A 55 -13.00 -16.53 -0.74
C VAL A 55 -14.49 -16.37 -1.05
N PRO A 56 -14.91 -15.42 -1.91
CA PRO A 56 -16.30 -15.35 -2.31
C PRO A 56 -16.67 -16.67 -3.00
N ALA A 57 -17.69 -17.34 -2.48
CA ALA A 57 -18.24 -18.52 -3.13
C ALA A 57 -18.72 -18.12 -4.53
N ARG A 58 -17.98 -18.53 -5.55
CA ARG A 58 -18.47 -18.53 -6.92
C ARG A 58 -19.63 -19.51 -6.96
N ASP A 59 -20.85 -19.00 -7.11
CA ASP A 59 -22.07 -19.80 -7.28
C ASP A 59 -21.92 -20.72 -8.51
N SER A 60 -21.37 -21.90 -8.30
CA SER A 60 -21.29 -22.97 -9.28
C SER A 60 -22.62 -23.72 -9.33
N VAL A 61 -23.70 -23.01 -9.67
CA VAL A 61 -24.95 -23.66 -10.06
C VAL A 61 -24.85 -24.08 -11.54
N ARG A 62 -24.29 -25.26 -11.80
CA ARG A 62 -24.71 -26.15 -12.91
C ARG A 62 -24.46 -27.62 -12.53
N PRO A 63 -25.50 -28.44 -12.29
CA PRO A 63 -25.34 -29.88 -12.19
C PRO A 63 -25.28 -30.49 -13.60
N GLY A 64 -24.19 -31.16 -13.94
CA GLY A 64 -24.03 -31.80 -15.26
C GLY A 64 -22.74 -32.61 -15.42
N THR A 65 -22.79 -33.85 -14.92
CA THR A 65 -22.26 -35.09 -15.55
C THR A 65 -20.79 -35.15 -16.03
N SER A 66 -19.98 -35.87 -15.23
CA SER A 66 -18.83 -36.74 -15.55
C SER A 66 -17.93 -36.44 -16.77
N THR A 67 -16.62 -36.30 -16.56
CA THR A 67 -15.60 -37.37 -16.70
C THR A 67 -14.19 -36.78 -16.66
N GLY A 68 -13.36 -37.30 -15.73
CA GLY A 68 -11.91 -37.51 -15.83
C GLY A 68 -11.01 -36.40 -16.40
N VAL A 69 -10.25 -35.76 -15.52
CA VAL A 69 -8.78 -35.84 -15.47
C VAL A 69 -8.32 -35.35 -14.09
N ALA A 70 -7.64 -36.23 -13.36
CA ALA A 70 -6.90 -35.87 -12.17
C ALA A 70 -5.73 -34.97 -12.59
N GLN A 71 -5.92 -33.66 -12.50
CA GLN A 71 -4.83 -32.70 -12.63
C GLN A 71 -5.00 -31.59 -11.59
N ASP A 72 -4.27 -31.81 -10.49
CA ASP A 72 -3.78 -30.81 -9.54
C ASP A 72 -4.75 -30.32 -8.44
N GLU A 73 -5.01 -31.18 -7.46
CA GLU A 73 -5.69 -30.83 -6.20
C GLU A 73 -4.96 -29.77 -5.34
N LEU A 74 -3.77 -29.32 -5.74
CA LEU A 74 -3.11 -28.15 -5.13
C LEU A 74 -3.67 -26.81 -5.66
N CYS A 75 -4.22 -26.79 -6.87
CA CYS A 75 -4.64 -25.55 -7.54
C CYS A 75 -6.02 -25.05 -7.08
N GLU A 76 -6.87 -25.93 -6.54
CA GLU A 76 -8.18 -25.55 -5.98
C GLU A 76 -8.10 -24.94 -4.57
N ARG A 77 -6.96 -25.01 -3.88
CA ARG A 77 -6.82 -24.65 -2.45
C ARG A 77 -6.24 -23.27 -2.16
N VAL A 78 -5.94 -22.47 -3.17
CA VAL A 78 -5.56 -21.06 -2.97
C VAL A 78 -6.35 -20.22 -3.96
N GLU A 79 -7.67 -20.16 -3.77
CA GLU A 79 -8.42 -19.05 -4.35
C GLU A 79 -7.86 -17.75 -3.76
N ALA A 80 -6.98 -17.12 -4.53
CA ALA A 80 -6.32 -15.88 -4.18
C ALA A 80 -7.36 -14.76 -4.05
N CYS A 81 -7.79 -14.46 -2.83
CA CYS A 81 -8.66 -13.33 -2.54
C CYS A 81 -7.92 -12.02 -2.84
N LYS A 82 -8.49 -11.16 -3.70
CA LYS A 82 -8.00 -9.80 -3.93
C LYS A 82 -8.83 -8.79 -3.13
N LEU A 83 -8.31 -7.56 -2.98
CA LEU A 83 -9.01 -6.50 -2.26
C LEU A 83 -10.43 -6.22 -2.80
N LYS A 84 -10.63 -6.33 -4.12
CA LYS A 84 -11.93 -6.14 -4.78
C LYS A 84 -12.96 -7.24 -4.48
N ASP A 85 -12.50 -8.40 -4.03
CA ASP A 85 -13.33 -9.58 -3.76
C ASP A 85 -13.77 -9.60 -2.28
N CYS A 86 -13.26 -8.66 -1.48
CA CYS A 86 -13.54 -8.54 -0.06
C CYS A 86 -14.92 -7.90 0.15
N PRO A 87 -15.73 -8.41 1.09
CA PRO A 87 -16.96 -7.73 1.48
C PRO A 87 -16.65 -6.38 2.11
N GLU A 88 -17.55 -5.42 1.92
CA GLU A 88 -17.46 -4.13 2.61
C GLU A 88 -17.52 -4.31 4.13
N GLY A 89 -16.85 -3.40 4.86
CA GLY A 89 -16.91 -3.33 6.31
C GLY A 89 -15.57 -3.65 6.98
N PHE A 90 -15.64 -4.29 8.15
CA PHE A 90 -14.47 -4.55 8.98
C PHE A 90 -13.58 -5.62 8.36
N MET A 91 -12.39 -5.23 7.92
CA MET A 91 -11.41 -6.16 7.38
C MET A 91 -10.42 -6.66 8.43
N GLY A 92 -9.89 -5.77 9.28
CA GLY A 92 -8.80 -6.12 10.19
C GLY A 92 -8.41 -5.01 11.15
N LYS A 93 -7.32 -5.23 11.89
CA LYS A 93 -6.82 -4.29 12.90
C LYS A 93 -5.41 -3.84 12.58
N LEU A 94 -5.18 -2.53 12.63
CA LEU A 94 -3.84 -1.97 12.56
C LEU A 94 -3.26 -1.83 13.97
N ARG A 95 -2.16 -2.52 14.25
CA ARG A 95 -1.52 -2.61 15.57
C ARG A 95 -0.18 -1.88 15.57
N LEU A 96 -0.05 -0.89 16.46
CA LEU A 96 1.22 -0.24 16.75
C LEU A 96 1.90 -0.90 17.96
N ARG A 97 3.08 -1.50 17.77
CA ARG A 97 3.86 -2.07 18.87
C ARG A 97 4.69 -1.00 19.59
N ARG A 98 5.06 -1.28 20.85
CA ARG A 98 5.97 -0.44 21.66
C ARG A 98 7.33 -0.19 20.97
N SER A 99 7.83 -1.15 20.20
CA SER A 99 9.15 -1.08 19.54
C SER A 99 9.25 -0.06 18.41
N GLY A 100 8.25 -0.02 17.54
CA GLY A 100 8.35 0.71 16.28
C GLY A 100 7.30 0.21 15.32
N LYS A 101 7.30 -1.12 15.24
CA LYS A 101 6.64 -1.93 14.26
C LYS A 101 5.15 -1.67 14.23
N VAL A 102 4.65 -1.50 13.02
CA VAL A 102 3.23 -1.43 12.71
C VAL A 102 2.87 -2.72 11.98
N GLU A 103 1.76 -3.31 12.37
CA GLU A 103 1.28 -4.57 11.82
C GLU A 103 -0.19 -4.44 11.45
N LEU A 104 -0.59 -5.09 10.35
CA LEU A 104 -1.98 -5.27 9.99
C LEU A 104 -2.37 -6.71 10.29
N VAL A 105 -3.34 -6.89 11.17
CA VAL A 105 -3.91 -8.19 11.53
C VAL A 105 -5.17 -8.40 10.69
N LEU A 106 -5.14 -9.43 9.84
CA LEU A 106 -6.20 -9.78 8.90
C LEU A 106 -6.62 -11.25 9.15
N GLY A 107 -7.74 -11.46 9.84
CA GLY A 107 -8.09 -12.77 10.38
C GLY A 107 -6.99 -13.28 11.30
N ASP A 108 -6.45 -14.46 10.99
CA ASP A 108 -5.34 -15.10 11.73
C ASP A 108 -3.95 -14.69 11.21
N ASN A 109 -3.88 -13.89 10.15
CA ASN A 109 -2.62 -13.49 9.52
C ASN A 109 -2.15 -12.14 10.05
N VAL A 110 -0.83 -12.03 10.23
CA VAL A 110 -0.16 -10.79 10.62
C VAL A 110 0.74 -10.34 9.49
N LEU A 111 0.48 -9.14 8.98
CA LEU A 111 1.25 -8.48 7.93
C LEU A 111 2.02 -7.32 8.57
N GLU A 112 3.22 -7.05 8.08
CA GLU A 112 4.00 -5.88 8.46
C GLU A 112 3.61 -4.67 7.61
N VAL A 113 3.54 -3.49 8.23
CA VAL A 113 3.27 -2.22 7.53
C VAL A 113 4.52 -1.36 7.58
N LEU A 114 5.06 -1.05 6.40
CA LEU A 114 6.30 -0.32 6.21
C LEU A 114 6.02 1.04 5.54
N PRO A 115 6.86 2.06 5.77
CA PRO A 115 6.80 3.30 5.00
C PRO A 115 7.05 3.01 3.52
N GLY A 116 6.20 3.55 2.66
CA GLY A 116 6.41 3.55 1.22
C GLY A 116 7.46 4.57 0.80
N LEU A 117 7.73 4.60 -0.50
CA LEU A 117 8.68 5.55 -1.08
C LEU A 117 8.22 6.99 -0.81
N SER A 118 9.13 7.78 -0.25
CA SER A 118 8.92 9.22 -0.05
C SER A 118 8.84 9.90 -1.41
N VAL A 119 7.77 10.65 -1.63
CA VAL A 119 7.58 11.43 -2.84
C VAL A 119 7.79 12.90 -2.51
N ASN A 120 8.58 13.60 -3.32
CA ASN A 120 8.90 15.02 -3.15
C ASN A 120 8.11 15.94 -4.10
N PHE A 121 7.08 15.40 -4.74
CA PHE A 121 6.19 16.12 -5.63
C PHE A 121 4.74 16.03 -5.14
N HIS A 122 3.92 17.00 -5.53
CA HIS A 122 2.51 17.06 -5.15
C HIS A 122 1.72 15.92 -5.83
N GLN A 123 0.93 15.17 -5.05
CA GLN A 123 0.08 14.09 -5.52
C GLN A 123 -1.34 14.35 -5.03
N GLU A 124 -2.33 14.11 -5.89
CA GLU A 124 -3.74 14.38 -5.59
C GLU A 124 -4.60 13.18 -5.99
N LEU A 125 -5.50 12.75 -5.11
CA LEU A 125 -6.50 11.73 -5.40
C LEU A 125 -7.69 12.38 -6.11
N VAL A 126 -8.10 11.82 -7.24
CA VAL A 126 -9.17 12.35 -8.07
C VAL A 126 -10.18 11.25 -8.37
N SER A 127 -11.46 11.56 -8.22
CA SER A 127 -12.56 10.71 -8.68
C SER A 127 -12.93 11.09 -10.12
N VAL A 128 -13.03 10.10 -11.00
CA VAL A 128 -13.40 10.28 -12.40
C VAL A 128 -14.58 9.38 -12.72
N ARG A 129 -15.67 9.97 -13.23
CA ARG A 129 -16.87 9.26 -13.64
C ARG A 129 -17.11 9.51 -15.14
N THR A 130 -17.29 8.44 -15.90
CA THR A 130 -17.32 8.48 -17.38
C THR A 130 -18.60 7.93 -17.99
N ASP A 131 -19.63 7.67 -17.20
CA ASP A 131 -20.88 7.01 -17.62
C ASP A 131 -21.91 7.96 -18.26
N GLU A 132 -21.74 9.26 -18.09
CA GLU A 132 -22.62 10.29 -18.64
C GLU A 132 -22.01 10.96 -19.89
N CYS A 133 -22.86 11.54 -20.76
CA CYS A 133 -22.40 12.28 -21.94
C CYS A 133 -21.44 13.44 -21.61
N GLN A 134 -21.45 13.91 -20.36
CA GLN A 134 -20.45 14.80 -19.79
C GLN A 134 -19.76 14.05 -18.64
N GLY A 135 -18.48 13.74 -18.79
CA GLY A 135 -17.70 13.14 -17.72
C GLY A 135 -17.55 14.09 -16.52
N GLN A 136 -17.51 13.53 -15.32
CA GLN A 136 -17.32 14.28 -14.08
C GLN A 136 -15.94 13.97 -13.49
N MET A 137 -15.23 15.01 -13.03
CA MET A 137 -13.95 14.89 -12.34
C MET A 137 -13.97 15.71 -11.05
N VAL A 138 -13.61 15.10 -9.92
CA VAL A 138 -13.58 15.76 -8.60
C VAL A 138 -12.27 15.45 -7.89
N ALA A 139 -11.53 16.49 -7.51
CA ALA A 139 -10.35 16.36 -6.66
C ALA A 139 -10.76 16.08 -5.21
N LEU A 140 -10.31 14.95 -4.65
CA LEU A 140 -10.60 14.50 -3.30
C LEU A 140 -9.58 15.02 -2.27
N GLY A 141 -8.34 15.30 -2.71
CA GLY A 141 -7.33 15.95 -1.89
C GLY A 141 -5.92 15.36 -2.07
N PRO A 142 -4.92 15.96 -1.40
CA PRO A 142 -3.53 15.55 -1.51
C PRO A 142 -3.25 14.19 -0.87
N VAL A 143 -2.24 13.49 -1.39
CA VAL A 143 -1.74 12.22 -0.85
C VAL A 143 -0.32 12.43 -0.33
N ASP A 144 -0.19 12.55 0.99
CA ASP A 144 1.08 12.86 1.64
C ASP A 144 1.83 11.61 2.14
N HIS A 145 1.10 10.51 2.34
CA HIS A 145 1.63 9.33 3.03
C HIS A 145 1.27 8.03 2.29
N LYS A 146 2.31 7.21 2.09
CA LYS A 146 2.22 5.90 1.45
C LYS A 146 2.79 4.85 2.38
N PHE A 147 2.12 3.70 2.44
CA PHE A 147 2.55 2.54 3.19
C PHE A 147 2.50 1.29 2.32
N VAL A 148 3.40 0.36 2.58
CA VAL A 148 3.44 -0.94 1.93
C VAL A 148 3.17 -2.00 2.98
N VAL A 149 2.21 -2.86 2.69
CA VAL A 149 1.83 -3.99 3.54
C VAL A 149 2.49 -5.24 2.97
N THR A 150 3.29 -5.93 3.78
CA THR A 150 4.03 -7.13 3.36
C THR A 150 3.80 -8.28 4.31
N PRO A 151 3.81 -9.54 3.85
CA PRO A 151 3.85 -10.70 4.75
C PRO A 151 5.10 -10.65 5.65
N ASP A 152 4.96 -11.10 6.91
CA ASP A 152 6.13 -11.27 7.79
C ASP A 152 6.87 -12.55 7.41
N TYR A 153 7.81 -12.46 6.47
CA TYR A 153 8.56 -13.62 5.97
C TYR A 153 9.37 -14.32 7.06
N ASN A 154 9.93 -13.56 8.01
CA ASN A 154 10.69 -14.15 9.10
C ASN A 154 9.81 -15.05 9.96
N TYR A 155 8.60 -14.57 10.27
CA TYR A 155 7.60 -15.35 10.99
C TYR A 155 7.17 -16.60 10.19
N LEU A 156 6.83 -16.43 8.91
CA LEU A 156 6.40 -17.54 8.04
C LEU A 156 7.47 -18.63 7.90
N ILE A 157 8.73 -18.25 7.67
CA ILE A 157 9.85 -19.19 7.57
C ILE A 157 10.09 -19.90 8.90
N SER A 158 9.99 -19.17 10.02
CA SER A 158 10.17 -19.77 11.36
C SER A 158 9.09 -20.80 11.68
N GLN A 159 7.84 -20.57 11.28
CA GLN A 159 6.77 -21.56 11.41
C GLN A 159 7.04 -22.80 10.58
N ALA A 160 7.41 -22.64 9.30
CA ALA A 160 7.69 -23.76 8.41
C ALA A 160 8.81 -24.66 8.96
N ASN A 161 9.86 -24.06 9.51
CA ASN A 161 10.98 -24.80 10.12
C ASN A 161 10.62 -25.47 11.44
N ALA A 162 9.60 -24.99 12.16
CA ALA A 162 9.16 -25.58 13.43
C ALA A 162 8.36 -26.89 13.26
N TYR A 163 7.89 -27.17 12.04
CA TYR A 163 7.17 -28.40 11.68
C TYR A 163 8.06 -29.45 10.97
N SER A 164 9.37 -29.17 10.79
CA SER A 164 10.36 -30.10 10.26
C SER A 164 11.14 -30.79 11.36
#